data_AF-A0A0F9B5U5-F1
#
_entry.id   AF-A0A0F9B5U5-F1
#
_cell.length_a   1.000
_cell.length_b   1.000
_cell.length_c   1.000
_cell.angle_alpha   90.00
_cell.angle_beta   90.00
_cell.angle_gamma   90.00
#
_symmetry.space_group_name_H-M   'P 1'
#
loop_
_entity.id
_entity.type
_entity.pdbx_description
1 polymer ?
#
loop_
_entity_poly.entity_id
_entity_poly.type
_entity_poly.pdbx_seq_one_letter_code
_entity_poly.pdbx_strand_id
1 'polypeptide(L)'
;MTSKERVILALKHQEPDRIPTGENQMDGKLVEKILGRTVLYNRGWNEMQAIWNGKRDAVVQDYCRVLVELPKALEWDYVRVPIVPAAKKYSPPKMTGEHSWIDDEGYEVHYNPDSGSLAVRGQYPDMNIDDLPDPEAPVEIDSSQLEAISYVVKELGSTHFIIGRTPIDGTYPWEETVGMEAFLMKMITDPDF
;
A
#
# COMPACT_ATOMS: atom_id res chain seq x y z
N MET A 1 19.01 -14.87 18.36
CA MET A 1 17.61 -14.92 17.88
C MET A 1 17.53 -14.08 16.61
N THR A 2 16.95 -14.62 15.55
CA THR A 2 16.69 -13.85 14.33
C THR A 2 15.58 -12.83 14.55
N SER A 3 15.55 -11.79 13.72
CA SER A 3 14.45 -10.82 13.65
C SER A 3 13.08 -11.48 13.57
N LYS A 4 12.96 -12.54 12.75
CA LYS A 4 11.74 -13.35 12.60
C LYS A 4 11.35 -14.09 13.89
N GLU A 5 12.30 -14.80 14.50
CA GLU A 5 12.05 -15.54 15.75
C GLU A 5 11.58 -14.60 16.86
N ARG A 6 12.20 -13.41 16.96
CA ARG A 6 11.86 -12.37 17.92
C ARG A 6 10.41 -11.93 17.82
N VAL A 7 9.96 -11.62 16.61
CA VAL A 7 8.57 -11.23 16.34
C VAL A 7 7.61 -12.38 16.67
N ILE A 8 7.94 -13.62 16.26
CA ILE A 8 7.09 -14.79 16.52
C ILE A 8 6.93 -15.05 18.02
N LEU A 9 7.98 -14.93 18.82
CA LEU A 9 7.91 -15.08 20.27
C LEU A 9 7.02 -14.00 20.90
N ALA A 10 7.22 -12.74 20.51
CA ALA A 10 6.41 -11.63 21.00
C ALA A 10 4.92 -11.82 20.67
N LEU A 11 4.57 -12.23 19.44
CA LEU A 11 3.19 -12.54 19.03
C LEU A 11 2.58 -13.71 19.80
N LYS A 12 3.41 -14.62 20.31
CA LYS A 12 3.00 -15.75 21.17
C LYS A 12 2.97 -15.39 22.66
N HIS A 13 3.13 -14.10 23.01
CA HIS A 13 3.25 -13.63 24.39
C HIS A 13 4.39 -14.32 25.17
N GLN A 14 5.48 -14.64 24.50
CA GLN A 14 6.71 -15.17 25.08
C GLN A 14 7.80 -14.10 25.07
N GLU A 15 8.68 -14.10 26.08
CA GLU A 15 9.75 -13.10 26.21
C GLU A 15 10.83 -13.31 25.13
N PRO A 16 11.02 -12.34 24.20
CA PRO A 16 12.12 -12.36 23.25
C PRO A 16 13.43 -11.87 23.90
N ASP A 17 14.54 -11.85 23.14
CA ASP A 17 15.80 -11.27 23.61
C ASP A 17 15.79 -9.72 23.67
N ARG A 18 14.90 -9.07 22.93
CA ARG A 18 14.53 -7.64 23.04
C ARG A 18 13.16 -7.41 22.41
N ILE A 19 12.54 -6.26 22.69
CA ILE A 19 11.29 -5.84 22.02
C ILE A 19 11.53 -5.74 20.50
N PRO A 20 10.75 -6.45 19.66
CA PRO A 20 10.88 -6.34 18.22
C PRO A 20 10.40 -4.97 17.71
N THR A 21 11.11 -4.40 16.73
CA THR A 21 10.78 -3.10 16.14
C THR A 21 10.60 -3.16 14.62
N GLY A 22 9.92 -2.17 14.08
CA GLY A 22 9.70 -1.98 12.65
C GLY A 22 8.73 -0.83 12.42
N GLU A 23 8.34 -0.59 11.18
CA GLU A 23 7.41 0.47 10.80
C GLU A 23 6.45 -0.03 9.71
N ASN A 24 5.22 0.47 9.74
CA ASN A 24 4.17 0.13 8.79
C ASN A 24 4.32 0.85 7.45
N GLN A 25 4.85 2.07 7.44
CA GLN A 25 5.11 2.86 6.24
C GLN A 25 6.10 4.00 6.55
N MET A 26 7.05 4.26 5.63
CA MET A 26 8.03 5.34 5.77
C MET A 26 7.97 6.29 4.60
N ASP A 27 7.83 7.58 4.86
CA ASP A 27 7.86 8.61 3.82
C ASP A 27 9.18 8.54 3.01
N GLY A 28 9.07 8.59 1.69
CA GLY A 28 10.22 8.44 0.81
C GLY A 28 11.28 9.53 1.00
N LYS A 29 10.95 10.75 1.45
CA LYS A 29 11.96 11.79 1.76
C LYS A 29 12.80 11.40 2.98
N LEU A 30 12.22 10.71 3.97
CA LEU A 30 12.95 10.19 5.11
C LEU A 30 13.84 9.01 4.70
N VAL A 31 13.34 8.14 3.81
CA VAL A 31 14.14 7.05 3.23
C VAL A 31 15.38 7.58 2.50
N GLU A 32 15.27 8.64 1.70
CA GLU A 32 16.44 9.24 1.04
C GLU A 32 17.51 9.72 2.02
N LYS A 33 17.08 10.32 3.15
CA LYS A 33 18.01 10.77 4.19
C LYS A 33 18.74 9.60 4.84
N ILE A 34 18.05 8.48 5.05
CA ILE A 34 18.60 7.29 5.71
C ILE A 34 19.53 6.52 4.75
N LEU A 35 19.10 6.32 3.50
CA LEU A 35 19.84 5.52 2.52
C LEU A 35 20.84 6.33 1.67
N GLY A 36 20.81 7.67 1.76
CA GLY A 36 21.74 8.56 1.06
C GLY A 36 21.59 8.59 -0.46
N ARG A 37 20.42 8.21 -0.99
CA ARG A 37 20.14 8.18 -2.44
C ARG A 37 18.70 8.62 -2.73
N THR A 38 18.44 9.11 -3.93
CA THR A 38 17.08 9.36 -4.40
C THR A 38 16.29 8.06 -4.50
N VAL A 39 14.99 8.12 -4.18
CA VAL A 39 14.05 6.99 -4.24
C VAL A 39 12.77 7.38 -4.98
N LEU A 40 12.08 6.37 -5.51
CA LEU A 40 10.69 6.44 -5.99
C LEU A 40 9.71 5.84 -4.98
N TYR A 41 10.19 4.99 -4.05
CA TYR A 41 9.41 4.39 -2.98
C TYR A 41 8.68 5.45 -2.13
N ASN A 42 7.35 5.33 -2.06
CA ASN A 42 6.47 6.11 -1.20
C ASN A 42 6.73 7.63 -1.30
N ARG A 43 6.77 8.13 -2.54
CA ARG A 43 7.06 9.54 -2.88
C ARG A 43 5.83 10.33 -3.32
N GLY A 44 4.63 9.79 -3.09
CA GLY A 44 3.37 10.44 -3.41
C GLY A 44 3.31 10.82 -4.88
N TRP A 45 3.19 12.12 -5.16
CA TRP A 45 3.08 12.66 -6.51
C TRP A 45 4.16 12.16 -7.48
N ASN A 46 5.43 12.13 -7.06
CA ASN A 46 6.53 11.74 -7.95
C ASN A 46 6.43 10.27 -8.38
N GLU A 47 5.93 9.42 -7.50
CA GLU A 47 5.68 8.01 -7.77
C GLU A 47 4.53 7.85 -8.78
N MET A 48 3.42 8.56 -8.56
CA MET A 48 2.27 8.57 -9.48
C MET A 48 2.69 9.04 -10.88
N GLN A 49 3.43 10.15 -10.97
CA GLN A 49 3.96 10.66 -12.23
C GLN A 49 4.90 9.66 -12.91
N ALA A 50 5.75 8.95 -12.14
CA ALA A 50 6.61 7.92 -12.71
C ALA A 50 5.77 6.79 -13.33
N ILE A 51 4.74 6.31 -12.63
CA ILE A 51 3.83 5.27 -13.11
C ILE A 51 3.11 5.73 -14.39
N TRP A 52 2.50 6.92 -14.40
CA TRP A 52 1.80 7.49 -15.57
C TRP A 52 2.71 7.68 -16.78
N ASN A 53 4.01 7.91 -16.57
CA ASN A 53 5.01 8.01 -17.63
C ASN A 53 5.62 6.65 -18.02
N GLY A 54 4.98 5.54 -17.65
CA GLY A 54 5.40 4.20 -18.03
C GLY A 54 6.64 3.69 -17.30
N LYS A 55 7.03 4.30 -16.18
CA LYS A 55 8.20 3.91 -15.37
C LYS A 55 7.85 2.95 -14.24
N ARG A 56 6.80 2.13 -14.39
CA ARG A 56 6.32 1.18 -13.38
C ARG A 56 7.44 0.27 -12.88
N ASP A 57 8.24 -0.31 -13.77
CA ASP A 57 9.30 -1.25 -13.35
C ASP A 57 10.40 -0.58 -12.54
N ALA A 58 10.72 0.69 -12.82
CA ALA A 58 11.67 1.45 -12.01
C ALA A 58 11.12 1.72 -10.60
N VAL A 59 9.81 1.99 -10.48
CA VAL A 59 9.13 2.12 -9.18
C VAL A 59 9.21 0.80 -8.42
N VAL A 60 8.79 -0.31 -9.04
CA VAL A 60 8.79 -1.63 -8.39
C VAL A 60 10.19 -2.09 -7.98
N GLN A 61 11.19 -1.88 -8.85
CA GLN A 61 12.58 -2.19 -8.51
C GLN A 61 13.06 -1.37 -7.31
N ASP A 62 12.65 -0.11 -7.19
CA ASP A 62 13.00 0.71 -6.04
C ASP A 62 12.29 0.26 -4.75
N TYR A 63 11.01 -0.14 -4.82
CA TYR A 63 10.32 -0.81 -3.70
C TYR A 63 11.07 -2.04 -3.22
N CYS A 64 11.44 -2.94 -4.14
CA CYS A 64 12.22 -4.14 -3.85
C CYS A 64 13.52 -3.82 -3.08
N ARG A 65 14.26 -2.81 -3.55
CA ARG A 65 15.52 -2.41 -2.93
C ARG A 65 15.31 -1.74 -1.57
N VAL A 66 14.43 -0.75 -1.48
CA VAL A 66 14.20 0.00 -0.24
C VAL A 66 13.70 -0.92 0.88
N LEU A 67 12.77 -1.82 0.58
CA LEU A 67 12.19 -2.74 1.57
C LEU A 67 13.18 -3.84 2.02
N VAL A 68 14.37 -3.92 1.42
CA VAL A 68 15.48 -4.76 1.90
C VAL A 68 16.59 -3.94 2.55
N GLU A 69 16.94 -2.79 1.96
CA GLU A 69 18.01 -1.91 2.44
C GLU A 69 17.64 -1.22 3.75
N LEU A 70 16.41 -0.71 3.87
CA LEU A 70 15.96 0.07 5.01
C LEU A 70 15.85 -0.74 6.32
N PRO A 71 15.23 -1.93 6.35
CA PRO A 71 15.17 -2.74 7.56
C PRO A 71 16.57 -3.16 8.05
N LYS A 72 17.50 -3.42 7.12
CA LYS A 72 18.90 -3.71 7.46
C LYS A 72 19.60 -2.50 8.06
N ALA A 73 19.40 -1.31 7.49
CA ALA A 73 20.02 -0.08 7.96
C ALA A 73 19.53 0.36 9.35
N LEU A 74 18.27 0.06 9.69
CA LEU A 74 17.64 0.44 10.95
C LEU A 74 17.53 -0.71 11.96
N GLU A 75 18.09 -1.87 11.64
CA GLU A 75 18.06 -3.09 12.46
C GLU A 75 16.64 -3.50 12.90
N TRP A 76 15.70 -3.39 11.95
CA TRP A 76 14.30 -3.77 12.16
C TRP A 76 14.10 -5.28 12.19
N ASP A 77 13.04 -5.68 12.88
CA ASP A 77 12.70 -7.08 13.08
C ASP A 77 11.63 -7.60 12.11
N TYR A 78 10.80 -6.69 11.62
CA TYR A 78 9.80 -6.97 10.60
C TYR A 78 9.79 -5.94 9.48
N VAL A 79 9.23 -6.35 8.35
CA VAL A 79 9.05 -5.52 7.16
C VAL A 79 7.62 -5.65 6.69
N ARG A 80 6.91 -4.53 6.59
CA ARG A 80 5.59 -4.49 5.93
C ARG A 80 5.79 -4.22 4.44
N VAL A 81 5.29 -5.14 3.61
CA VAL A 81 5.47 -5.11 2.16
C VAL A 81 4.11 -4.93 1.50
N PRO A 82 3.87 -3.80 0.80
CA PRO A 82 2.66 -3.60 0.03
C PRO A 82 2.68 -4.45 -1.24
N ILE A 83 1.50 -4.67 -1.82
CA ILE A 83 1.45 -4.98 -3.24
C ILE A 83 1.94 -3.78 -4.06
N VAL A 84 2.54 -4.05 -5.22
CA VAL A 84 2.99 -3.00 -6.14
C VAL A 84 1.99 -2.83 -7.29
N PRO A 85 2.03 -1.71 -8.04
CA PRO A 85 1.18 -1.53 -9.22
C PRO A 85 1.30 -2.70 -10.19
N ALA A 86 0.19 -3.17 -10.77
CA ALA A 86 0.18 -4.28 -11.73
C ALA A 86 1.04 -3.98 -12.98
N ALA A 87 1.54 -5.01 -13.66
CA ALA A 87 2.27 -4.90 -14.92
C ALA A 87 1.32 -4.67 -16.11
N LYS A 88 0.61 -3.54 -16.08
CA LYS A 88 -0.28 -3.08 -17.15
C LYS A 88 0.25 -1.81 -17.81
N LYS A 89 -0.34 -1.44 -18.95
CA LYS A 89 -0.10 -0.13 -19.55
C LYS A 89 -0.84 0.92 -18.71
N TYR A 90 -0.10 1.91 -18.23
CA TYR A 90 -0.64 3.10 -17.57
C TYR A 90 -0.75 4.23 -18.59
N SER A 91 -1.87 4.95 -18.55
CA SER A 91 -2.06 6.17 -19.33
C SER A 91 -1.89 7.38 -18.41
N PRO A 92 -1.32 8.49 -18.90
CA PRO A 92 -1.43 9.76 -18.21
C PRO A 92 -2.90 10.10 -17.97
N PRO A 93 -3.28 10.50 -16.75
CA PRO A 93 -4.66 10.79 -16.45
C PRO A 93 -5.11 12.08 -17.14
N LYS A 94 -6.42 12.27 -17.23
CA LYS A 94 -6.99 13.55 -17.68
C LYS A 94 -6.93 14.54 -16.53
N MET A 95 -5.88 15.37 -16.51
CA MET A 95 -5.72 16.44 -15.52
C MET A 95 -6.88 17.45 -15.58
N THR A 96 -7.44 17.80 -14.42
CA THR A 96 -8.45 18.85 -14.22
C THR A 96 -7.89 20.04 -13.45
N GLY A 97 -6.72 19.89 -12.82
CA GLY A 97 -5.98 20.94 -12.12
C GLY A 97 -4.51 20.57 -11.96
N GLU A 98 -3.75 21.34 -11.17
CA GLU A 98 -2.32 21.05 -10.90
C GLU A 98 -2.12 19.70 -10.18
N HIS A 99 -3.00 19.40 -9.23
CA HIS A 99 -3.01 18.18 -8.44
C HIS A 99 -4.38 17.48 -8.45
N SER A 100 -5.14 17.65 -9.53
CA SER A 100 -6.47 17.06 -9.69
C SER A 100 -6.60 16.40 -11.06
N TRP A 101 -7.24 15.24 -11.13
CA TRP A 101 -7.43 14.50 -12.37
C TRP A 101 -8.63 13.57 -12.33
N ILE A 102 -9.08 13.11 -13.50
CA ILE A 102 -10.05 12.03 -13.63
C ILE A 102 -9.30 10.69 -13.72
N ASP A 103 -9.64 9.75 -12.84
CA ASP A 103 -9.05 8.40 -12.83
C ASP A 103 -9.66 7.46 -13.88
N ASP A 104 -9.16 6.22 -13.94
CA ASP A 104 -9.60 5.20 -14.91
C ASP A 104 -11.08 4.79 -14.73
N GLU A 105 -11.67 5.06 -13.56
CA GLU A 105 -13.08 4.78 -13.24
C GLU A 105 -13.98 6.00 -13.49
N GLY A 106 -13.41 7.14 -13.87
CA GLY A 106 -14.14 8.37 -14.17
C GLY A 106 -14.37 9.29 -12.97
N TYR A 107 -13.77 9.00 -11.82
CA TYR A 107 -13.91 9.83 -10.62
C TYR A 107 -12.85 10.92 -10.58
N GLU A 108 -13.23 12.08 -10.05
CA GLU A 108 -12.27 13.15 -9.78
C GLU A 108 -11.48 12.85 -8.51
N VAL A 109 -10.16 12.90 -8.66
CA VAL A 109 -9.18 12.63 -7.61
C VAL A 109 -8.39 13.90 -7.34
N HIS A 110 -8.14 14.18 -6.06
CA HIS A 110 -7.33 15.29 -5.59
C HIS A 110 -6.14 14.79 -4.79
N TYR A 111 -4.98 15.36 -5.08
CA TYR A 111 -3.76 15.17 -4.30
C TYR A 111 -3.43 16.46 -3.55
N ASN A 112 -3.12 16.35 -2.25
CA ASN A 112 -2.64 17.49 -1.48
C ASN A 112 -1.14 17.30 -1.17
N PRO A 113 -0.24 18.10 -1.76
CA PRO A 113 1.21 17.97 -1.56
C PRO A 113 1.66 18.15 -0.10
N ASP A 114 0.87 18.85 0.71
CA ASP A 114 1.15 19.08 2.13
C ASP A 114 0.74 17.89 3.02
N SER A 115 -0.18 17.05 2.55
CA SER A 115 -0.65 15.85 3.27
C SER A 115 0.23 14.61 3.05
N GLY A 116 1.35 14.74 2.34
CA GLY A 116 2.24 13.63 2.02
C GLY A 116 1.75 12.86 0.79
N SER A 117 1.71 11.53 0.87
CA SER A 117 1.54 10.65 -0.29
C SER A 117 0.09 10.26 -0.62
N LEU A 118 -0.89 10.96 -0.06
CA LEU A 118 -2.30 10.60 -0.18
C LEU A 118 -2.98 11.32 -1.34
N ALA A 119 -3.67 10.56 -2.19
CA ALA A 119 -4.64 11.04 -3.15
C ALA A 119 -6.02 10.55 -2.72
N VAL A 120 -7.03 11.41 -2.82
CA VAL A 120 -8.38 11.14 -2.32
C VAL A 120 -9.38 11.36 -3.45
N ARG A 121 -10.30 10.41 -3.63
CA ARG A 121 -11.45 10.59 -4.52
C ARG A 121 -12.42 11.59 -3.90
N GLY A 122 -12.87 12.55 -4.68
CA GLY A 122 -13.89 13.52 -4.24
C GLY A 122 -15.32 12.95 -4.24
N GLN A 123 -15.51 11.77 -4.83
CA GLN A 123 -16.79 11.12 -5.01
C GLN A 123 -16.62 9.61 -4.83
N TYR A 124 -17.67 8.95 -4.36
CA TYR A 124 -17.75 7.50 -4.22
C TYR A 124 -18.90 6.97 -5.09
N PRO A 125 -18.83 5.71 -5.54
CA PRO A 125 -19.94 5.03 -6.18
C PRO A 125 -21.25 5.15 -5.38
N ASP A 126 -22.37 5.25 -6.09
CA ASP A 126 -23.70 5.03 -5.50
C ASP A 126 -24.05 3.54 -5.70
N MET A 127 -24.07 2.77 -4.61
CA MET A 127 -24.23 1.31 -4.63
C MET A 127 -25.31 0.88 -3.64
N ASN A 128 -26.02 -0.18 -4.02
CA ASN A 128 -26.91 -0.95 -3.15
C ASN A 128 -26.32 -2.35 -2.89
N ILE A 129 -26.99 -3.13 -2.03
CA ILE A 129 -26.55 -4.48 -1.65
C ILE A 129 -26.34 -5.39 -2.87
N ASP A 130 -27.21 -5.28 -3.88
CA ASP A 130 -27.14 -6.09 -5.11
C ASP A 130 -25.96 -5.71 -6.02
N ASP A 131 -25.35 -4.54 -5.81
CA ASP A 131 -24.16 -4.08 -6.54
C ASP A 131 -22.85 -4.55 -5.87
N LEU A 132 -22.91 -5.06 -4.63
CA LEU A 132 -21.74 -5.52 -3.89
C LEU A 132 -21.16 -6.79 -4.54
N PRO A 133 -19.82 -6.95 -4.53
CA PRO A 133 -19.20 -8.16 -5.04
C PRO A 133 -19.63 -9.39 -4.22
N ASP A 134 -19.80 -10.52 -4.89
CA ASP A 134 -20.10 -11.81 -4.24
C ASP A 134 -18.98 -12.16 -3.24
N PRO A 135 -19.26 -12.27 -1.94
CA PRO A 135 -18.25 -12.57 -0.93
C PRO A 135 -17.63 -13.97 -1.09
N GLU A 136 -18.31 -14.87 -1.81
CA GLU A 136 -17.82 -16.23 -2.10
C GLU A 136 -17.04 -16.32 -3.43
N ALA A 137 -16.96 -15.23 -4.19
CA ALA A 137 -16.19 -15.20 -5.42
C ALA A 137 -14.69 -15.41 -5.14
N PRO A 138 -13.96 -16.13 -6.01
CA PRO A 138 -12.54 -16.35 -5.84
C PRO A 138 -11.77 -15.03 -5.94
N VAL A 139 -10.85 -14.82 -4.99
CA VAL A 139 -9.95 -13.67 -5.03
C VAL A 139 -8.86 -13.92 -6.08
N GLU A 140 -8.89 -13.17 -7.17
CA GLU A 140 -7.84 -13.15 -8.18
C GLU A 140 -6.82 -12.04 -7.90
N ILE A 141 -5.53 -12.40 -7.85
CA ILE A 141 -4.44 -11.46 -7.65
C ILE A 141 -3.52 -11.53 -8.86
N ASP A 142 -3.28 -10.39 -9.51
CA ASP A 142 -2.26 -10.31 -10.55
C ASP A 142 -0.88 -10.56 -9.91
N SER A 143 -0.23 -11.65 -10.32
CA SER A 143 1.08 -12.06 -9.81
C SER A 143 2.17 -10.97 -9.89
N SER A 144 2.07 -10.04 -10.85
CA SER A 144 3.00 -8.90 -10.96
C SER A 144 2.90 -7.94 -9.77
N GLN A 145 1.73 -7.86 -9.12
CA GLN A 145 1.56 -7.05 -7.92
C GLN A 145 2.31 -7.63 -6.71
N LEU A 146 2.72 -8.90 -6.78
CA LEU A 146 3.44 -9.63 -5.74
C LEU A 146 4.97 -9.56 -5.92
N GLU A 147 5.49 -8.81 -6.89
CA GLU A 147 6.93 -8.76 -7.19
C GLU A 147 7.78 -8.29 -6.01
N ALA A 148 7.37 -7.20 -5.32
CA ALA A 148 8.08 -6.73 -4.14
C ALA A 148 8.02 -7.73 -2.98
N ILE A 149 6.87 -8.38 -2.78
CA ILE A 149 6.70 -9.43 -1.76
C ILE A 149 7.64 -10.60 -2.05
N SER A 150 7.63 -11.08 -3.30
CA SER A 150 8.48 -12.20 -3.73
C SER A 150 9.97 -11.87 -3.56
N TYR A 151 10.38 -10.66 -3.92
CA TYR A 151 11.75 -10.19 -3.73
C TYR A 151 12.14 -10.11 -2.26
N VAL A 152 11.32 -9.48 -1.42
CA VAL A 152 11.61 -9.34 0.02
C VAL A 152 11.61 -10.70 0.72
N VAL A 153 10.70 -11.61 0.39
CA VAL A 153 10.69 -12.98 0.93
C VAL A 153 11.98 -13.72 0.54
N LYS A 154 12.45 -13.57 -0.70
CA LYS A 154 13.72 -14.15 -1.14
C LYS A 154 14.92 -13.61 -0.34
N GLU A 155 14.99 -12.29 -0.14
CA GLU A 155 16.17 -11.64 0.46
C GLU A 155 16.16 -11.65 2.00
N LEU A 156 14.99 -11.56 2.61
CA LEU A 156 14.81 -11.39 4.06
C LEU A 156 13.97 -12.49 4.71
N GLY A 157 13.29 -13.35 3.96
CA GLY A 157 12.32 -14.30 4.50
C GLY A 157 12.91 -15.36 5.44
N SER A 158 14.22 -15.60 5.42
CA SER A 158 14.88 -16.47 6.42
C SER A 158 15.22 -15.75 7.72
N THR A 159 15.27 -14.41 7.73
CA THR A 159 15.80 -13.61 8.83
C THR A 159 14.79 -12.67 9.47
N HIS A 160 13.91 -12.03 8.70
CA HIS A 160 12.95 -11.03 9.17
C HIS A 160 11.52 -11.55 9.08
N PHE A 161 10.63 -11.04 9.94
CA PHE A 161 9.21 -11.29 9.83
C PHE A 161 8.62 -10.43 8.71
N ILE A 162 7.90 -11.03 7.76
CA ILE A 162 7.34 -10.32 6.60
C ILE A 162 5.84 -10.18 6.80
N ILE A 163 5.34 -8.94 6.77
CA ILE A 163 3.93 -8.61 6.84
C ILE A 163 3.47 -8.22 5.44
N GLY A 164 2.64 -9.05 4.80
CA GLY A 164 1.96 -8.66 3.57
C GLY A 164 0.90 -7.61 3.86
N ARG A 165 0.89 -6.51 3.11
CA ARG A 165 -0.16 -5.49 3.15
C ARG A 165 -1.08 -5.65 1.95
N THR A 166 -2.38 -5.75 2.21
CA THR A 166 -3.45 -5.69 1.21
C THR A 166 -3.58 -4.28 0.63
N PRO A 167 -4.04 -4.14 -0.63
CA PRO A 167 -4.36 -2.83 -1.19
C PRO A 167 -5.61 -2.19 -0.57
N ILE A 168 -6.51 -3.01 -0.03
CA ILE A 168 -7.77 -2.60 0.57
C ILE A 168 -7.64 -2.30 2.06
N ASP A 169 -8.53 -1.44 2.58
CA ASP A 169 -8.72 -1.23 4.01
C ASP A 169 -9.28 -2.52 4.65
N GLY A 170 -8.63 -2.99 5.71
CA GLY A 170 -9.01 -4.21 6.42
C GLY A 170 -10.04 -3.98 7.53
N THR A 171 -10.59 -2.77 7.64
CA THR A 171 -11.53 -2.38 8.71
C THR A 171 -12.97 -2.28 8.21
N TYR A 172 -13.27 -1.29 7.36
CA TYR A 172 -14.57 -1.11 6.71
C TYR A 172 -14.35 -0.98 5.20
N PRO A 173 -15.19 -1.60 4.35
CA PRO A 173 -15.05 -1.55 2.88
C PRO A 173 -15.63 -0.23 2.31
N TRP A 174 -15.32 0.90 2.94
CA TRP A 174 -15.96 2.18 2.63
C TRP A 174 -15.34 2.86 1.40
N GLU A 175 -14.04 2.66 1.14
CA GLU A 175 -13.36 3.24 -0.02
C GLU A 175 -13.82 2.58 -1.33
N GLU A 176 -14.11 1.28 -1.28
CA GLU A 176 -14.52 0.45 -2.40
C GLU A 176 -16.04 0.47 -2.64
N THR A 177 -16.82 1.10 -1.77
CA THR A 177 -18.30 1.15 -1.85
C THR A 177 -18.82 2.58 -1.97
N VAL A 178 -19.41 3.12 -0.91
CA VAL A 178 -20.23 4.35 -0.92
C VAL A 178 -19.56 5.51 -0.19
N GLY A 179 -18.32 5.34 0.26
CA GLY A 179 -17.63 6.32 1.10
C GLY A 179 -18.01 6.19 2.57
N MET A 180 -17.17 6.74 3.46
CA MET A 180 -17.29 6.56 4.91
C MET A 180 -18.64 7.04 5.46
N GLU A 181 -19.09 8.22 5.07
CA GLU A 181 -20.33 8.80 5.61
C GLU A 181 -21.55 7.95 5.24
N ALA A 182 -21.71 7.62 3.95
CA ALA A 182 -22.84 6.81 3.51
C ALA A 182 -22.78 5.39 4.07
N PHE A 183 -21.58 4.81 4.17
CA PHE A 183 -21.37 3.49 4.78
C PHE A 183 -21.85 3.47 6.24
N LEU A 184 -21.39 4.43 7.06
CA LEU A 184 -21.79 4.53 8.46
C LEU A 184 -23.29 4.81 8.63
N MET A 185 -23.90 5.59 7.74
CA MET A 185 -25.34 5.82 7.76
C MET A 185 -26.12 4.55 7.43
N LYS A 186 -25.70 3.80 6.39
CA LYS A 186 -26.33 2.54 5.97
C LYS A 186 -26.28 1.47 7.06
N MET A 187 -25.18 1.38 7.83
CA MET A 187 -25.12 0.49 9.01
C MET A 187 -26.26 0.69 10.02
N ILE A 188 -26.89 1.87 10.04
CA ILE A 188 -28.02 2.20 10.92
C ILE A 188 -29.36 2.10 10.17
N THR A 189 -29.43 2.64 8.95
CA THR A 189 -30.69 2.81 8.22
C THR A 189 -31.04 1.64 7.30
N ASP A 190 -30.08 0.80 6.97
CA ASP A 190 -30.16 -0.27 5.97
C ASP A 190 -29.24 -1.44 6.39
N PRO A 191 -29.60 -2.21 7.43
CA PRO A 191 -28.71 -3.20 8.04
C PRO A 191 -28.42 -4.43 7.17
N ASP A 192 -29.12 -4.57 6.04
CA ASP A 192 -28.87 -5.64 5.08
C ASP A 192 -27.74 -5.26 4.11
N PHE A 193 -27.47 -3.96 3.88
CA PHE A 193 -26.34 -3.46 3.10
C PHE A 193 -25.01 -3.70 3.83
#